data_AF-A0A956WLF0-F1
#
_entry.id   AF-A0A956WLF0-F1
#
_cell.length_a   1.000
_cell.length_b   1.000
_cell.length_c   1.000
_cell.angle_alpha   90.00
_cell.angle_beta   90.00
_cell.angle_gamma   90.00
#
_symmetry.space_group_name_H-M   'P 1'
#
loop_
_entity.id
_entity.type
_entity.pdbx_description
1 polymer ?
#
loop_
_entity_poly.entity_id
_entity_poly.type
_entity_poly.pdbx_seq_one_letter_code
_entity_poly.pdbx_strand_id
1 'polypeptide(L)'
;MSGLPFRTRLYTVLLVLATVTAMAGAWVFLDYAIDRHSLVIAGILLVMILAAEVLDVSFPSSVITFHVSVSAAFCFAAGLTAGPVLGCLVVALAHTLDGLIVRREAIKIVVNATGLGLSTLLSGLVYFRIADAGASTIGSLQNLLAA
;
A
#
# COMPACT_ATOMS: atom_id res chain seq x y z
N MET A 1 -13.03 21.05 5.49
CA MET A 1 -12.47 20.23 6.59
C MET A 1 -12.95 20.67 7.99
N SER A 2 -13.81 21.69 8.14
CA SER A 2 -14.18 22.29 9.43
C SER A 2 -15.28 21.55 10.23
N GLY A 3 -15.90 20.50 9.68
CA GLY A 3 -16.97 19.73 10.35
C GLY A 3 -16.54 18.41 11.01
N LEU A 4 -15.26 18.05 10.97
CA LEU A 4 -14.77 16.76 11.47
C LEU A 4 -14.31 16.84 12.94
N PRO A 5 -14.57 15.80 13.77
CA PRO A 5 -14.09 15.75 15.14
C PRO A 5 -12.57 15.94 15.22
N PHE A 6 -12.12 16.73 16.20
CA PHE A 6 -10.70 17.06 16.38
C PHE A 6 -9.81 15.81 16.49
N ARG A 7 -10.27 14.78 17.20
CA ARG A 7 -9.54 13.51 17.36
C ARG A 7 -9.27 12.82 16.02
N THR A 8 -10.28 12.74 15.14
CA THR A 8 -10.13 12.12 13.82
C THR A 8 -9.11 12.88 12.98
N ARG A 9 -9.17 14.21 12.98
CA ARG A 9 -8.18 15.04 12.28
C ARG A 9 -6.77 14.82 12.81
N LEU A 10 -6.61 14.77 14.13
CA LEU A 10 -5.31 14.53 14.77
C LEU A 10 -4.74 13.15 14.38
N TYR A 11 -5.55 12.10 14.44
CA TYR A 11 -5.11 10.76 14.05
C TYR A 11 -4.76 10.65 12.56
N THR A 12 -5.51 11.31 11.67
CA THR A 12 -5.15 11.37 10.25
C THR A 12 -3.81 12.07 10.04
N VAL A 13 -3.55 13.19 10.73
CA VAL A 13 -2.26 13.89 10.64
C VAL A 13 -1.13 13.01 11.16
N LEU A 14 -1.32 12.33 12.30
CA LEU A 14 -0.33 11.40 12.85
C LEU A 14 -0.06 10.22 11.89
N LEU A 15 -1.09 9.68 11.24
CA LEU A 15 -0.94 8.61 10.24
C LEU A 15 -0.13 9.08 9.03
N VAL A 16 -0.45 10.27 8.49
CA VAL A 16 0.31 10.86 7.39
C VAL A 16 1.77 11.06 7.79
N LEU A 17 2.02 11.64 8.97
CA LEU A 17 3.38 11.86 9.46
C LEU A 17 4.13 10.54 9.63
N ALA A 18 3.52 9.53 10.26
CA ALA A 18 4.12 8.22 10.43
C ALA A 18 4.44 7.55 9.08
N THR A 19 3.57 7.70 8.10
CA THR A 19 3.77 7.15 6.75
C THR A 19 4.96 7.82 6.07
N VAL A 20 5.01 9.16 6.10
CA VAL A 20 6.10 9.93 5.48
C VAL A 20 7.43 9.67 6.18
N THR A 21 7.45 9.62 7.51
CA THR A 21 8.70 9.35 8.25
C THR A 21 9.18 7.92 8.05
N ALA A 22 8.29 6.92 8.04
CA ALA A 22 8.65 5.54 7.73
C ALA A 22 9.20 5.41 6.31
N MET A 23 8.54 6.06 5.33
CA MET A 23 8.97 6.03 3.93
C MET A 23 10.33 6.73 3.73
N ALA A 24 10.52 7.91 4.32
CA ALA A 24 11.80 8.62 4.27
C ALA A 24 12.92 7.85 4.96
N GLY A 25 12.64 7.24 6.13
CA GLY A 25 13.58 6.37 6.81
C GLY A 25 13.96 5.17 5.94
N ALA A 26 12.98 4.46 5.38
CA ALA A 26 13.21 3.33 4.50
C ALA A 26 14.05 3.72 3.27
N TRP A 27 13.77 4.87 2.65
CA TRP A 27 14.55 5.38 1.51
C TRP A 27 16.04 5.53 1.84
N VAL A 28 16.33 6.15 2.99
CA VAL A 28 17.71 6.39 3.44
C VAL A 28 18.40 5.09 3.86
N PHE A 29 17.70 4.20 4.56
CA PHE A 29 18.29 2.94 5.07
C PHE A 29 18.54 1.89 3.98
N LEU A 30 17.73 1.88 2.91
CA LEU A 30 17.83 0.89 1.83
C LEU A 30 18.70 1.37 0.65
N ASP A 31 19.22 2.60 0.69
CA ASP A 31 19.93 3.26 -0.42
C ASP A 31 19.22 3.03 -1.77
N TYR A 32 17.91 3.25 -1.75
CA TYR A 32 17.02 2.74 -2.79
C TYR A 32 17.21 3.53 -4.10
N ALA A 33 17.84 2.90 -5.09
CA ALA A 33 18.01 3.45 -6.43
C ALA A 33 16.80 3.12 -7.32
N ILE A 34 16.16 4.14 -7.88
CA ILE A 34 15.09 3.95 -8.87
C ILE A 34 15.74 3.57 -10.22
N ASP A 35 15.55 2.33 -10.64
CA ASP A 35 15.87 1.88 -11.99
C ASP A 35 14.65 2.00 -12.94
N ARG A 36 14.91 2.11 -14.25
CA ARG A 36 13.89 2.20 -15.29
C ARG A 36 12.99 0.96 -15.33
N HIS A 37 13.56 -0.22 -15.05
CA HIS A 37 12.77 -1.46 -14.99
C HIS A 37 11.77 -1.43 -13.83
N SER A 38 12.19 -0.98 -12.65
CA SER A 38 11.34 -0.82 -11.47
C SER A 38 10.19 0.16 -11.71
N LEU A 39 10.42 1.23 -12.47
CA LEU A 39 9.36 2.17 -12.87
C LEU A 39 8.30 1.55 -13.80
N VAL A 40 8.71 0.69 -14.72
CA VAL A 40 7.77 -0.03 -15.60
C VAL A 40 6.91 -0.99 -14.77
N ILE A 41 7.53 -1.75 -13.86
CA ILE A 41 6.80 -2.65 -12.94
C ILE A 41 5.81 -1.85 -12.08
N ALA A 42 6.27 -0.73 -11.49
CA ALA A 42 5.43 0.17 -10.71
C ALA A 42 4.22 0.69 -11.50
N GLY A 43 4.42 1.06 -12.77
CA GLY A 43 3.33 1.49 -13.65
C GLY A 43 2.32 0.38 -13.94
N ILE A 44 2.78 -0.85 -14.18
CA ILE A 44 1.89 -2.00 -14.40
C ILE A 44 1.06 -2.28 -13.14
N LEU A 45 1.72 -2.33 -11.97
CA LEU A 45 1.06 -2.55 -10.69
C LEU A 45 0.05 -1.47 -10.35
N LEU A 46 0.35 -0.20 -10.65
CA LEU A 46 -0.58 0.90 -10.48
C LEU A 46 -1.89 0.64 -11.25
N VAL A 47 -1.80 0.25 -12.52
CA VAL A 47 -2.97 -0.07 -13.35
C VAL A 47 -3.71 -1.29 -12.80
N MET A 48 -2.99 -2.32 -12.36
CA MET A 48 -3.60 -3.51 -11.77
C MET A 48 -4.35 -3.22 -10.48
N ILE A 49 -3.78 -2.40 -9.58
CA ILE A 49 -4.44 -2.01 -8.33
C ILE A 49 -5.72 -1.21 -8.64
N LEU A 50 -5.65 -0.26 -9.57
CA LEU A 50 -6.83 0.51 -9.99
C LEU A 50 -7.92 -0.39 -10.59
N ALA A 51 -7.55 -1.35 -11.43
CA ALA A 51 -8.50 -2.32 -11.99
C ALA A 51 -9.10 -3.22 -10.90
N ALA A 52 -8.30 -3.63 -9.91
CA ALA A 52 -8.74 -4.46 -8.80
C ALA A 52 -9.71 -3.72 -7.86
N GLU A 53 -9.56 -2.41 -7.67
CA GLU A 53 -10.51 -1.59 -6.91
C GLU A 53 -11.90 -1.55 -7.56
N VAL A 54 -11.98 -1.55 -8.90
CA VAL A 54 -13.27 -1.63 -9.63
C VAL A 54 -13.99 -2.96 -9.34
N LEU A 55 -13.24 -4.01 -9.03
CA LEU A 55 -13.75 -5.35 -8.75
C LEU A 55 -14.01 -5.59 -7.26
N ASP A 56 -13.82 -4.58 -6.39
CA ASP A 56 -14.06 -4.74 -4.95
C ASP A 56 -15.55 -5.04 -4.67
N VAL A 57 -15.81 -6.22 -4.12
CA VAL A 57 -17.17 -6.68 -3.82
C VAL A 57 -17.45 -6.45 -2.34
N SER A 58 -18.42 -5.60 -2.06
CA SER A 58 -18.90 -5.37 -0.70
C SER A 58 -20.06 -6.31 -0.37
N PHE A 59 -19.92 -7.09 0.70
CA PHE A 59 -20.99 -7.94 1.21
C PHE A 59 -21.69 -7.24 2.37
N PRO A 60 -22.98 -6.88 2.24
CA PRO A 60 -23.76 -6.39 3.37
C PRO A 60 -24.04 -7.55 4.33
N SER A 61 -23.44 -7.51 5.52
CA SER A 61 -23.84 -8.34 6.66
C SER A 61 -24.56 -7.45 7.68
N SER A 62 -25.58 -8.00 8.35
CA SER A 62 -26.65 -7.31 9.08
C SER A 62 -26.21 -6.35 10.21
N VAL A 63 -24.92 -6.27 10.52
CA VAL A 63 -24.34 -5.39 11.56
C VAL A 63 -23.06 -4.66 11.09
N ILE A 64 -22.34 -5.17 10.08
CA ILE A 64 -21.05 -4.64 9.57
C ILE A 64 -20.89 -4.99 8.09
N THR A 65 -20.45 -4.07 7.23
CA THR A 65 -20.12 -4.36 5.82
C THR A 65 -18.73 -5.00 5.74
N PHE A 66 -18.64 -6.24 5.23
CA PHE A 66 -17.37 -6.89 4.94
C PHE A 66 -16.94 -6.53 3.52
N HIS A 67 -15.80 -5.85 3.40
CA HIS A 67 -15.14 -5.57 2.12
C HIS A 67 -14.03 -6.60 1.94
N VAL A 68 -14.11 -7.41 0.88
CA VAL A 68 -13.04 -8.34 0.50
C VAL A 68 -12.29 -7.71 -0.67
N SER A 69 -11.26 -6.93 -0.32
CA SER A 69 -10.45 -6.22 -1.30
C SER A 69 -9.50 -7.17 -2.01
N VAL A 70 -9.72 -7.33 -3.33
CA VAL A 70 -8.79 -8.03 -4.23
C VAL A 70 -7.49 -7.21 -4.41
N SER A 71 -7.59 -5.90 -4.27
CA SER A 71 -6.45 -4.97 -4.40
C SER A 71 -5.37 -5.19 -3.34
N ALA A 72 -5.69 -5.73 -2.17
CA ALA A 72 -4.71 -6.00 -1.11
C ALA A 72 -3.56 -6.93 -1.57
N ALA A 73 -3.87 -7.95 -2.38
CA ALA A 73 -2.85 -8.85 -2.94
C ALA A 73 -1.90 -8.11 -3.89
N PHE A 74 -2.42 -7.20 -4.72
CA PHE A 74 -1.60 -6.38 -5.60
C PHE A 74 -0.79 -5.33 -4.85
N CYS A 75 -1.34 -4.75 -3.78
CA CYS A 75 -0.61 -3.85 -2.90
C CYS A 75 0.59 -4.56 -2.26
N PHE A 76 0.39 -5.77 -1.75
CA PHE A 76 1.48 -6.58 -1.22
C PHE A 76 2.51 -6.94 -2.31
N ALA A 77 2.06 -7.41 -3.47
CA ALA A 77 2.93 -7.69 -4.61
C ALA A 77 3.74 -6.46 -5.04
N ALA A 78 3.19 -5.25 -4.94
CA ALA A 78 3.91 -4.02 -5.24
C ALA A 78 5.07 -3.77 -4.28
N GLY A 79 4.88 -4.01 -2.99
CA GLY A 79 5.95 -3.94 -2.00
C GLY A 79 7.08 -4.94 -2.26
N LEU A 80 6.76 -6.14 -2.75
CA LEU A 80 7.73 -7.20 -3.02
C LEU A 80 8.49 -7.03 -4.35
N THR A 81 7.79 -6.60 -5.40
CA THR A 81 8.34 -6.60 -6.77
C THR A 81 8.98 -5.28 -7.15
N ALA A 82 8.34 -4.15 -6.81
CA ALA A 82 8.91 -2.82 -6.99
C ALA A 82 9.80 -2.42 -5.80
N GLY A 83 9.71 -3.14 -4.68
CA GLY A 83 10.41 -2.83 -3.45
C GLY A 83 9.57 -1.96 -2.50
N PRO A 84 9.92 -1.89 -1.20
CA PRO A 84 9.02 -1.38 -0.17
C PRO A 84 8.63 0.08 -0.39
N VAL A 85 9.59 0.92 -0.78
CA VAL A 85 9.32 2.36 -0.93
C VAL A 85 8.56 2.67 -2.21
N LEU A 86 9.00 2.14 -3.36
CA LEU A 86 8.31 2.38 -4.63
C LEU A 86 6.92 1.73 -4.62
N GLY A 87 6.77 0.54 -4.02
CA GLY A 87 5.48 -0.10 -3.79
C GLY A 87 4.54 0.75 -2.93
N CYS A 88 5.03 1.31 -1.81
CA CYS A 88 4.27 2.25 -0.98
C CYS A 88 3.77 3.46 -1.78
N LEU A 89 4.63 4.06 -2.61
CA LEU A 89 4.26 5.19 -3.47
C LEU A 89 3.19 4.81 -4.50
N VAL A 90 3.35 3.66 -5.16
CA VAL A 90 2.38 3.14 -6.14
C VAL A 90 1.03 2.92 -5.49
N VAL A 91 0.99 2.27 -4.33
CA VAL A 91 -0.26 1.99 -3.61
C VAL A 91 -0.92 3.27 -3.12
N ALA A 92 -0.16 4.18 -2.52
CA ALA A 92 -0.67 5.48 -2.08
C ALA A 92 -1.24 6.28 -3.25
N LEU A 93 -0.58 6.27 -4.41
CA LEU A 93 -1.06 6.92 -5.63
C LEU A 93 -2.32 6.24 -6.16
N ALA A 94 -2.37 4.92 -6.21
CA ALA A 94 -3.53 4.16 -6.69
C ALA A 94 -4.80 4.51 -5.90
N HIS A 95 -4.75 4.46 -4.57
CA HIS A 95 -5.91 4.80 -3.74
C HIS A 95 -6.23 6.29 -3.69
N THR A 96 -5.24 7.15 -3.97
CA THR A 96 -5.51 8.58 -4.19
C THR A 96 -6.31 8.77 -5.47
N LEU A 97 -5.89 8.14 -6.58
CA LEU A 97 -6.57 8.22 -7.86
C LEU A 97 -7.97 7.59 -7.82
N ASP A 98 -8.12 6.40 -7.24
CA ASP A 98 -9.43 5.78 -7.03
C ASP A 98 -10.36 6.70 -6.24
N GLY A 99 -9.86 7.26 -5.14
CA GLY A 99 -10.59 8.20 -4.32
C GLY A 99 -11.06 9.44 -5.09
N LEU A 100 -10.25 9.96 -6.01
CA LEU A 100 -10.59 11.08 -6.89
C LEU A 100 -11.62 10.68 -7.97
N ILE A 101 -11.47 9.51 -8.59
CA ILE A 101 -12.37 8.98 -9.61
C ILE A 101 -13.78 8.78 -9.04
N VAL A 102 -13.86 8.14 -7.86
CA VAL A 102 -15.13 7.86 -7.15
C VAL A 102 -15.62 9.09 -6.35
N ARG A 103 -14.87 10.20 -6.34
CA ARG A 103 -15.18 11.45 -5.63
C ARG A 103 -15.46 11.25 -4.13
N ARG A 104 -14.63 10.43 -3.48
CA ARG A 104 -14.73 10.16 -2.04
C ARG A 104 -14.38 11.42 -1.24
N GLU A 105 -14.82 11.47 0.01
CA GLU A 105 -14.43 12.54 0.94
C GLU A 105 -12.90 12.58 1.10
N ALA A 106 -12.32 13.79 1.08
CA ALA A 106 -10.87 13.97 1.11
C ALA A 106 -10.17 13.23 2.28
N ILE A 107 -10.82 13.16 3.45
CA ILE A 107 -10.24 12.43 4.59
C ILE A 107 -10.16 10.93 4.35
N LYS A 108 -11.14 10.33 3.66
CA LYS A 108 -11.12 8.91 3.31
C LYS A 108 -10.04 8.61 2.29
N ILE A 109 -9.87 9.50 1.30
CA ILE A 109 -8.78 9.39 0.32
C ILE A 109 -7.43 9.36 1.04
N VAL A 110 -7.19 10.33 1.92
CA VAL A 110 -5.92 10.45 2.66
C VAL A 110 -5.69 9.23 3.55
N VAL A 111 -6.69 8.82 4.34
CA VAL A 111 -6.56 7.68 5.26
C VAL A 111 -6.33 6.37 4.50
N ASN A 112 -7.05 6.14 3.40
CA ASN A 112 -6.85 4.92 2.60
C ASN A 112 -5.48 4.91 1.93
N ALA A 113 -5.08 6.01 1.29
CA ALA A 113 -3.79 6.11 0.62
C ALA A 113 -2.62 5.92 1.60
N THR A 114 -2.67 6.60 2.76
CA THR A 114 -1.62 6.49 3.77
C THR A 114 -1.63 5.15 4.51
N GLY A 115 -2.82 4.64 4.87
CA GLY A 115 -2.94 3.35 5.56
C GLY A 115 -2.48 2.18 4.70
N LEU A 116 -2.96 2.09 3.45
CA LEU A 116 -2.61 1.00 2.53
C LEU A 116 -1.17 1.14 2.03
N GLY A 117 -0.70 2.37 1.80
CA GLY A 117 0.71 2.65 1.50
C GLY A 117 1.64 2.22 2.63
N LEU A 118 1.35 2.62 3.87
CA LEU A 118 2.14 2.23 5.04
C LEU A 118 2.13 0.71 5.28
N SER A 119 0.97 0.06 5.13
CA SER A 119 0.87 -1.41 5.22
C SER A 119 1.77 -2.09 4.19
N THR A 120 1.76 -1.59 2.95
CA THR A 120 2.62 -2.07 1.86
C THR A 120 4.10 -1.88 2.17
N LEU A 121 4.47 -0.71 2.69
CA LEU A 121 5.84 -0.42 3.10
C LEU A 121 6.32 -1.42 4.17
N LEU A 122 5.53 -1.57 5.24
CA LEU A 122 5.90 -2.40 6.39
C LEU A 122 5.94 -3.88 6.00
N SER A 123 4.95 -4.37 5.27
CA SER A 123 4.90 -5.76 4.80
C SER A 123 6.08 -6.08 3.88
N GLY A 124 6.42 -5.19 2.94
CA GLY A 124 7.61 -5.32 2.11
C GLY A 124 8.91 -5.32 2.93
N LEU A 125 9.06 -4.39 3.87
CA LEU A 125 10.23 -4.33 4.76
C LEU A 125 10.39 -5.62 5.58
N VAL A 126 9.30 -6.12 6.16
CA VAL A 126 9.30 -7.36 6.95
C VAL A 126 9.66 -8.54 6.06
N TYR A 127 9.09 -8.64 4.87
CA TYR A 127 9.40 -9.71 3.93
C TYR A 127 10.89 -9.71 3.58
N PHE A 128 11.48 -8.59 3.14
CA PHE A 128 12.90 -8.54 2.77
C PHE A 128 13.86 -8.77 3.94
N ARG A 129 13.39 -8.61 5.19
CA ARG A 129 14.19 -8.93 6.38
C ARG A 129 14.18 -10.41 6.74
N ILE A 130 13.14 -11.14 6.37
CA ILE A 130 12.93 -12.54 6.74
C ILE A 130 13.24 -13.47 5.57
N ALA A 131 12.92 -13.05 4.34
CA ALA A 131 13.10 -13.83 3.14
C ALA A 131 14.57 -13.96 2.75
N ASP A 132 14.93 -15.15 2.29
CA ASP A 132 16.21 -15.44 1.67
C ASP A 132 16.24 -14.89 0.23
N ALA A 133 17.13 -13.93 -0.01
CA ALA A 133 17.30 -13.26 -1.29
C ALA A 133 17.84 -14.19 -2.40
N GLY A 134 18.37 -15.38 -2.06
CA GLY A 134 18.89 -16.35 -3.02
C GLY A 134 17.83 -17.24 -3.68
N ALA A 135 16.59 -17.23 -3.19
CA ALA A 135 15.53 -18.13 -3.66
C ALA A 135 14.27 -17.36 -4.08
N SER A 136 13.53 -17.90 -5.05
CA SER A 136 12.21 -17.36 -5.41
C SER A 136 11.22 -17.53 -4.24
N THR A 137 10.11 -16.78 -4.25
CA THR A 137 9.09 -16.82 -3.18
C THR A 137 8.51 -18.22 -2.96
N ILE A 138 8.41 -19.03 -4.03
CA ILE A 138 7.96 -20.44 -3.98
C ILE A 138 9.14 -21.41 -3.79
N GLY A 139 10.36 -20.97 -4.10
CA GLY A 139 11.58 -21.78 -4.09
C GLY A 139 12.14 -22.06 -2.69
N SER A 140 11.64 -21.42 -1.65
CA SER A 140 12.01 -21.74 -0.26
C SER A 140 10.79 -21.69 0.66
N LEU A 141 10.74 -22.65 1.60
CA LEU A 141 9.70 -22.71 2.63
C LEU A 141 9.73 -21.45 3.51
N GLN A 142 10.93 -20.89 3.73
CA GLN A 142 11.13 -19.65 4.48
C GLN A 142 10.52 -18.45 3.77
N ASN A 143 10.68 -18.34 2.44
CA ASN A 143 10.12 -17.25 1.65
C ASN A 143 8.60 -17.40 1.53
N LEU A 144 8.10 -18.64 1.49
CA LEU A 144 6.67 -18.93 1.52
C LEU A 144 6.02 -18.58 2.87
N LEU A 145 6.71 -18.84 3.99
CA LEU A 145 6.21 -18.47 5.34
C LEU A 145 6.34 -16.98 5.64
N ALA A 146 7.17 -16.24 4.89
CA ALA A 146 7.32 -14.80 5.01
C ALA A 146 6.30 -14.01 4.17
N ALA A 147 5.69 -14.65 3.16
CA ALA A 147 4.69 -14.07 2.26
C ALA A 147 3.27 -14.19 2.81
#